data_AF-A0A264W051-F1
#
_entry.id   AF-A0A264W051-F1
#
_cell.length_a   1.000
_cell.length_b   1.000
_cell.length_c   1.000
_cell.angle_alpha   90.00
_cell.angle_beta   90.00
_cell.angle_gamma   90.00
#
_symmetry.space_group_name_H-M   'P 1'
#
loop_
_entity.id
_entity.type
_entity.pdbx_description
1 polymer ?
#
loop_
_entity_poly.entity_id
_entity_poly.type
_entity_poly.pdbx_seq_one_letter_code
_entity_poly.pdbx_strand_id
1 'polypeptide(L)'
;RALYEAKRINFVEGACWTETAVGTNAIGTALHISEPVAIQGSEHYSIASHRWNCSAAPIHHEDGSLAGVIDISCPAAGAHPYMLGIA
;
A
#
# COMPACT_ATOMS: atom_id res chain seq x y z
N ARG A 1 -7.82 17.02 -2.40
CA ARG A 1 -8.34 16.07 -3.42
C ARG A 1 -7.91 14.63 -3.14
N ALA A 2 -6.62 14.33 -2.98
CA ALA A 2 -6.13 12.97 -2.71
C ALA A 2 -6.82 12.30 -1.50
N LEU A 3 -6.85 12.95 -0.33
CA LEU A 3 -7.53 12.41 0.87
C LEU A 3 -9.03 12.11 0.67
N TYR A 4 -9.72 12.89 -0.16
CA TYR A 4 -11.13 12.63 -0.47
C TYR A 4 -11.28 11.37 -1.32
N GLU A 5 -10.45 11.22 -2.36
CA GLU A 5 -10.45 10.01 -3.20
C GLU A 5 -9.99 8.77 -2.41
N ALA A 6 -9.06 8.93 -1.47
CA ALA A 6 -8.57 7.85 -0.61
C ALA A 6 -9.70 7.28 0.25
N LYS A 7 -10.54 8.14 0.83
CA LYS A 7 -11.73 7.71 1.59
C LYS A 7 -12.71 6.91 0.74
N ARG A 8 -12.80 7.18 -0.57
CA ARG A 8 -13.69 6.43 -1.49
C ARG A 8 -13.24 4.99 -1.72
N ILE A 9 -11.99 4.65 -1.39
CA ILE A 9 -11.44 3.29 -1.46
C ILE A 9 -11.22 2.68 -0.08
N ASN A 10 -11.86 3.23 0.97
CA ASN A 10 -11.72 2.78 2.36
C ASN A 10 -10.31 2.94 2.96
N PHE A 11 -9.51 3.92 2.50
CA PHE A 11 -8.40 4.42 3.32
C PHE A 11 -8.93 5.25 4.48
N VAL A 12 -9.40 4.52 5.48
CA VAL A 12 -9.91 5.02 6.76
C VAL A 12 -9.28 4.19 7.87
N GLU A 13 -9.25 4.75 9.08
CA GLU A 13 -8.76 4.05 10.26
C GLU A 13 -9.54 2.76 10.51
N GLY A 14 -8.83 1.70 10.90
CA GLY A 14 -9.41 0.38 11.19
C GLY A 14 -9.76 -0.48 9.96
N ALA A 15 -9.54 0.02 8.74
CA ALA A 15 -9.76 -0.78 7.54
C ALA A 15 -8.73 -1.93 7.43
N CYS A 16 -9.20 -3.12 7.06
CA CYS A 16 -8.35 -4.28 6.84
C CYS A 16 -7.85 -4.31 5.39
N TRP A 17 -6.53 -4.29 5.20
CA TRP A 17 -5.86 -4.27 3.89
C TRP A 17 -5.03 -5.52 3.60
N THR A 18 -5.29 -6.63 4.29
CA THR A 18 -4.67 -7.91 3.96
C THR A 18 -5.05 -8.35 2.56
N GLU A 19 -4.21 -9.16 1.90
CA GLU A 19 -4.53 -9.68 0.56
C GLU A 19 -5.81 -10.52 0.55
N THR A 20 -6.14 -11.20 1.66
CA THR A 20 -7.42 -11.93 1.77
C THR A 20 -8.63 -10.99 1.76
N ALA A 21 -8.50 -9.76 2.28
CA ALA A 21 -9.60 -8.82 2.37
C ALA A 21 -9.78 -7.99 1.07
N VAL A 22 -8.68 -7.59 0.43
CA VAL A 22 -8.70 -6.60 -0.68
C VAL A 22 -8.11 -7.15 -1.99
N GLY A 23 -7.44 -8.31 -1.93
CA GLY A 23 -6.56 -8.81 -3.00
C GLY A 23 -5.20 -8.11 -2.99
N THR A 24 -4.38 -8.36 -4.02
CA THR A 24 -3.05 -7.75 -4.19
C THR A 24 -3.10 -6.24 -4.01
N ASN A 25 -2.34 -5.74 -3.05
CA ASN A 25 -2.18 -4.33 -2.70
C ASN A 25 -0.88 -4.16 -1.91
N ALA A 26 -0.26 -2.98 -1.95
CA ALA A 26 1.07 -2.81 -1.37
C ALA A 26 1.15 -3.14 0.14
N ILE A 27 0.14 -2.75 0.93
CA ILE A 27 0.09 -3.02 2.39
C ILE A 27 0.06 -4.53 2.66
N GLY A 28 -0.92 -5.22 2.09
CA GLY A 28 -1.13 -6.66 2.28
C GLY A 28 0.03 -7.49 1.73
N THR A 29 0.56 -7.12 0.57
CA THR A 29 1.68 -7.82 -0.05
C THR A 29 2.96 -7.63 0.76
N ALA A 30 3.29 -6.41 1.21
CA ALA A 30 4.45 -6.17 2.07
C ALA A 30 4.35 -6.92 3.41
N LEU A 31 3.15 -6.98 4.01
CA LEU A 31 2.89 -7.79 5.20
C LEU A 31 3.15 -9.29 4.95
N HIS A 32 2.81 -9.80 3.77
CA HIS A 32 2.93 -11.21 3.43
C HIS A 32 4.38 -11.63 3.13
N ILE A 33 5.10 -10.84 2.33
CA ILE A 33 6.45 -11.18 1.86
C ILE A 33 7.54 -10.66 2.81
N SER A 34 7.21 -9.74 3.72
CA SER A 34 8.16 -9.09 4.63
C SER A 34 9.32 -8.38 3.91
N GLU A 35 9.03 -7.78 2.75
CA GLU A 35 9.96 -7.00 1.93
C GLU A 35 9.28 -5.72 1.39
N PRO A 36 10.04 -4.66 1.06
CA PRO A 36 9.48 -3.48 0.40
C PRO A 36 8.92 -3.79 -0.99
N VAL A 37 7.76 -3.23 -1.33
CA VAL A 37 7.07 -3.47 -2.60
C VAL A 37 6.47 -2.18 -3.16
N ALA A 38 6.41 -2.08 -4.48
CA ALA A 38 5.62 -1.08 -5.19
C ALA A 38 4.54 -1.79 -6.02
N ILE A 39 3.30 -1.32 -5.92
CA ILE A 39 2.15 -1.82 -6.69
C ILE A 39 1.52 -0.63 -7.43
N GLN A 40 1.41 -0.75 -8.75
CA GLN A 40 1.07 0.34 -9.65
C GLN A 40 -0.20 0.06 -10.42
N GLY A 41 -1.18 0.95 -10.31
CA GLY A 41 -2.41 0.91 -11.10
C GLY A 41 -3.08 -0.46 -11.09
N SER A 42 -3.12 -1.11 -12.26
CA SER A 42 -3.78 -2.41 -12.47
C SER A 42 -3.07 -3.61 -11.84
N GLU A 43 -1.88 -3.44 -11.26
CA GLU A 43 -1.26 -4.47 -10.42
C GLU A 43 -2.06 -4.70 -9.12
N HIS A 44 -2.84 -3.70 -8.69
CA HIS A 44 -3.84 -3.92 -7.66
C HIS A 44 -4.90 -4.89 -8.16
N TYR A 45 -5.28 -5.86 -7.33
CA TYR A 45 -6.38 -6.76 -7.66
C TYR A 45 -7.72 -6.01 -7.73
N SER A 46 -7.99 -5.15 -6.75
CA SER A 46 -9.23 -4.37 -6.71
C SER A 46 -9.22 -3.22 -7.73
N ILE A 47 -10.21 -3.21 -8.62
CA ILE A 47 -10.43 -2.14 -9.61
C ILE A 47 -10.57 -0.77 -8.95
N ALA A 48 -11.12 -0.72 -7.73
CA ALA A 48 -11.27 0.53 -6.99
C ALA A 48 -9.92 1.23 -6.75
N SER A 49 -8.84 0.45 -6.64
CA SER A 49 -7.47 0.93 -6.39
C SER A 49 -6.66 1.19 -7.66
N HIS A 50 -7.17 0.89 -8.87
CA HIS A 50 -6.41 1.04 -10.13
C HIS A 50 -5.97 2.47 -10.45
N ARG A 51 -6.55 3.46 -9.78
CA ARG A 51 -6.16 4.88 -9.90
C ARG A 51 -5.04 5.29 -8.94
N TRP A 52 -4.45 4.35 -8.21
CA TRP A 52 -3.44 4.58 -7.19
C TRP A 52 -2.16 3.82 -7.50
N ASN A 53 -1.05 4.43 -7.11
CA ASN A 53 0.24 3.77 -7.02
C ASN A 53 0.64 3.81 -5.55
N CYS A 54 1.06 2.67 -5.04
CA CYS A 54 1.35 2.45 -3.64
C CYS A 54 2.77 1.90 -3.50
N SER A 55 3.48 2.33 -2.47
CA SER A 55 4.77 1.77 -2.08
C SER A 55 4.74 1.52 -0.59
N ALA A 56 5.05 0.30 -0.19
CA ALA A 56 4.97 -0.13 1.19
C ALA A 56 6.24 -0.85 1.61
N ALA A 57 6.62 -0.67 2.87
CA ALA A 57 7.77 -1.33 3.47
C ALA A 57 7.41 -1.89 4.85
N PRO A 58 7.88 -3.10 5.20
CA PRO A 58 7.73 -3.64 6.54
C PRO A 58 8.58 -2.87 7.54
N ILE A 59 8.06 -2.74 8.76
CA ILE A 59 8.78 -2.24 9.92
C ILE A 59 8.98 -3.43 10.86
N HIS A 60 10.21 -3.66 11.29
CA HIS A 60 10.56 -4.74 12.20
C HIS A 60 10.99 -4.20 13.57
N HIS A 61 10.75 -5.00 14.61
CA HIS A 61 11.35 -4.83 15.91
C HIS A 61 12.84 -5.20 15.87
N GLU A 62 13.59 -4.87 16.94
CA GLU A 62 15.01 -5.22 17.06
C GLU A 62 15.28 -6.73 16.98
N ASP A 63 14.30 -7.56 17.39
CA ASP A 63 14.38 -9.02 17.32
C ASP A 63 14.05 -9.61 15.92
N GLY A 64 13.76 -8.74 14.94
CA GLY A 64 13.41 -9.12 13.58
C GLY A 64 11.94 -9.51 13.38
N SER A 65 11.11 -9.49 14.43
CA SER A 65 9.67 -9.71 14.29
C SER A 65 8.98 -8.52 13.60
N LEU A 66 7.95 -8.79 12.81
CA LEU A 66 7.20 -7.77 12.07
C LEU A 66 6.38 -6.92 13.03
N ALA A 67 6.68 -5.62 13.11
CA ALA A 67 5.93 -4.64 13.89
C ALA A 67 4.73 -4.07 13.12
N GLY A 68 4.86 -3.95 11.80
CA GLY A 68 3.82 -3.41 10.93
C GLY A 68 4.34 -3.06 9.54
N VAL A 69 3.59 -2.24 8.81
CA VAL A 69 3.96 -1.75 7.48
C VAL A 69 3.66 -0.26 7.40
N ILE A 70 4.55 0.49 6.75
CA ILE A 70 4.31 1.85 6.29
C ILE A 70 4.00 1.83 4.81
N ASP A 71 2.99 2.60 4.38
CA ASP A 71 2.57 2.72 2.98
C ASP A 71 2.47 4.19 2.58
N ILE A 72 2.92 4.49 1.37
CA ILE A 72 2.75 5.77 0.70
C ILE A 72 1.93 5.54 -0.56
N SER A 73 0.72 6.10 -0.54
CA SER A 73 -0.24 6.03 -1.63
C SER A 73 -0.39 7.37 -2.34
N CYS A 74 -0.26 7.39 -3.67
CA CYS A 74 -0.52 8.56 -4.48
C CYS A 74 -1.48 8.25 -5.64
N PRO A 75 -2.23 9.24 -6.16
CA PRO A 75 -2.93 9.08 -7.43
C PRO A 75 -1.93 8.72 -8.54
N ALA A 76 -2.30 7.81 -9.45
CA ALA A 76 -1.40 7.29 -10.49
C ALA A 76 -0.77 8.39 -11.36
N ALA A 77 -1.50 9.49 -11.60
CA ALA A 77 -1.01 10.64 -12.37
C ALA A 77 0.10 11.45 -11.67
N GLY A 78 0.31 11.26 -10.36
CA GLY A 78 1.30 11.98 -9.56
C GLY A 78 2.45 11.08 -9.05
N ALA A 79 2.58 9.88 -9.59
CA ALA A 79 3.59 8.93 -9.13
C ALA A 79 5.00 9.35 -9.54
N HIS A 80 5.93 9.28 -8.57
CA HIS A 80 7.36 9.50 -8.80
C HIS A 80 8.11 8.17 -8.76
N PRO A 81 9.12 7.93 -9.62
CA PRO A 81 9.90 6.69 -9.64
C PRO A 81 10.66 6.36 -8.35
N TYR A 82 10.71 7.27 -7.37
CA TYR A 82 11.44 7.09 -6.11
C TYR A 82 10.54 6.90 -4.89
N MET A 83 9.22 6.72 -5.07
CA MET A 83 8.32 6.55 -3.92
C MET A 83 8.71 5.38 -3.01
N LEU A 84 9.20 4.27 -3.56
CA LEU A 84 9.64 3.13 -2.76
C LEU A 84 10.84 3.47 -1.85
N GLY A 85 11.72 4.39 -2.26
CA GLY A 85 12.85 4.81 -1.42
C GLY A 85 12.47 5.81 -0.32
N ILE A 86 11.21 6.26 -0.29
CA ILE A 86 10.67 7.17 0.73
C ILE A 86 9.77 6.42 1.72
N ALA A 87 9.27 5.24 1.32
CA ALA A 87 8.48 4.35 2.17
C ALA A 87 9.37 3.61 3.17
#